data_AF-A0A9E5YBM3-F1
#
_entry.id   AF-A0A9E5YBM3-F1
#
_cell.length_a   1.000
_cell.length_b   1.000
_cell.length_c   1.000
_cell.angle_alpha   90.00
_cell.angle_beta   90.00
_cell.angle_gamma   90.00
#
_symmetry.space_group_name_H-M   'P 1'
#
loop_
_entity.id
_entity.type
_entity.pdbx_description
1 polymer ?
#
loop_
_entity_poly.entity_id
_entity_poly.type
_entity_poly.pdbx_seq_one_letter_code
_entity_poly.pdbx_strand_id
1 'polypeptide(L)'
;MEEMKLLKDRIQELEKEHMSVLKKENKSEMESLGLLLYSNEIQQSFTYYDILNEKFSDEKLEEEDVNSALQVEHSEIDLVDNQIANLRERKGRIDHTKIIKTPTRSLYPVFPKKKLNILVAAVLGFIVFTLLSFFLEYVESKKT
;
A
#
# COMPACT_ATOMS: atom_id res chain seq x y z
N MET A 1 12.83 -22.34 26.47
CA MET A 1 11.79 -22.49 27.54
C MET A 1 12.16 -23.53 28.60
N GLU A 2 12.61 -24.73 28.20
CA GLU A 2 12.93 -25.81 29.15
C GLU A 2 14.08 -25.43 30.11
N GLU A 3 15.13 -24.79 29.61
CA GLU A 3 16.26 -24.31 30.42
C GLU A 3 15.84 -23.24 31.45
N MET A 4 15.01 -22.29 31.03
CA MET A 4 14.45 -21.24 31.91
C MET A 4 13.59 -21.83 33.03
N LYS A 5 12.84 -22.90 32.72
CA LYS A 5 12.04 -23.65 33.70
C LYS A 5 12.94 -24.41 34.68
N LEU A 6 13.94 -25.13 34.18
CA LEU A 6 14.94 -25.82 35.00
C LEU A 6 15.67 -24.87 35.96
N LEU A 7 16.04 -23.69 35.46
CA LEU A 7 16.71 -22.67 36.26
C LEU A 7 15.80 -22.12 37.37
N LYS A 8 14.52 -21.88 37.05
CA LYS A 8 13.51 -21.48 38.04
C LYS A 8 13.31 -22.54 39.12
N ASP A 9 13.24 -23.80 38.74
CA ASP A 9 13.08 -24.92 39.68
C ASP A 9 14.31 -25.02 40.60
N ARG A 10 15.52 -24.81 40.07
CA ARG A 10 16.76 -24.79 40.85
C ARG A 10 16.84 -23.61 41.83
N ILE A 11 16.40 -22.42 41.43
CA ILE A 11 16.31 -21.25 42.32
C ILE A 11 15.37 -21.56 43.50
N GLN A 12 14.22 -22.17 43.23
CA GLN A 12 13.25 -22.55 44.27
C GLN A 12 13.80 -23.61 45.24
N GLU A 13 14.62 -24.53 44.76
CA GLU A 13 15.29 -25.53 45.59
C GLU A 13 16.34 -24.88 46.50
N LEU A 14 17.19 -24.02 45.95
CA LEU A 14 18.20 -23.26 46.70
C LEU A 14 17.57 -22.33 47.74
N GLU A 15 16.44 -21.67 47.43
CA GLU A 15 15.70 -20.86 48.40
C GLU A 15 15.16 -21.70 49.57
N LYS A 16 14.65 -22.91 49.30
CA LYS A 16 14.16 -23.83 50.35
C LYS A 16 15.30 -24.28 51.27
N GLU A 17 16.45 -24.63 50.70
CA GLU A 17 17.64 -25.01 51.47
C GLU A 17 18.13 -23.84 52.32
N HIS A 18 18.27 -22.65 51.73
CA HIS A 18 18.64 -21.43 52.44
C HIS A 18 17.68 -21.13 53.61
N MET A 19 16.37 -21.29 53.39
CA MET A 19 15.37 -21.08 54.43
C MET A 19 15.37 -22.12 55.54
N SER A 20 15.77 -23.36 55.23
CA SER A 20 15.93 -24.42 56.23
C SER A 20 17.11 -24.14 57.17
N VAL A 21 18.22 -23.62 56.65
CA VAL A 21 19.42 -23.25 57.41
C VAL A 21 19.16 -22.00 58.27
N LEU A 22 18.36 -21.06 57.78
CA LEU A 22 18.00 -19.86 58.53
C LEU A 22 17.19 -20.12 59.81
N LYS A 23 16.44 -21.24 59.88
CA LYS A 23 15.58 -21.62 61.02
C LYS A 23 16.32 -22.25 62.21
N LYS A 24 17.63 -22.51 62.12
CA LYS A 24 18.42 -23.05 63.24
C LYS A 24 18.83 -21.94 64.21
N GLU A 25 18.60 -22.14 65.51
CA GLU A 25 18.80 -21.13 66.57
C GLU A 25 20.26 -20.93 67.01
N ASN A 26 21.19 -21.83 66.68
CA ASN A 26 22.63 -21.69 66.96
C ASN A 26 23.43 -21.91 65.68
N LYS A 27 23.76 -20.82 64.97
CA LYS A 27 24.50 -20.89 63.70
C LYS A 27 26.00 -20.91 63.94
N SER A 28 26.67 -21.94 63.45
CA SER A 28 28.14 -21.93 63.43
C SER A 28 28.67 -20.94 62.39
N GLU A 29 29.91 -20.49 62.54
CA GLU A 29 30.59 -19.62 61.56
C GLU A 29 30.60 -20.25 60.15
N MET A 30 30.70 -21.58 60.08
CA MET A 30 30.61 -22.36 58.84
C MET A 30 29.20 -22.32 58.20
N GLU A 31 28.14 -22.31 59.01
CA GLU A 31 26.76 -22.16 58.51
C GLU A 31 26.49 -20.73 58.00
N SER A 32 27.09 -19.71 58.62
CA SER A 32 27.05 -18.33 58.13
C SER A 32 27.76 -18.15 56.79
N LEU A 33 28.90 -18.82 56.60
CA LEU A 33 29.63 -18.85 55.33
C LEU A 33 28.82 -19.58 54.24
N GLY A 34 28.17 -20.69 54.59
CA GLY A 34 27.23 -21.39 53.72
C GLY A 34 26.05 -20.51 53.27
N LEU A 35 25.47 -19.72 54.18
CA LEU A 35 24.40 -18.77 53.86
C LEU A 35 24.85 -17.70 52.85
N LEU A 36 26.08 -17.18 52.98
CA LEU A 36 26.63 -16.23 52.01
C LEU A 36 26.83 -16.86 50.62
N LEU A 37 27.32 -18.10 50.57
CA LEU A 37 27.49 -18.83 49.32
C LEU A 37 26.13 -19.09 48.64
N TYR A 38 25.12 -19.53 49.40
CA TYR A 38 23.76 -19.71 48.89
C TYR A 38 23.17 -18.41 48.37
N SER A 39 23.31 -17.30 49.11
CA SER A 39 22.84 -15.99 48.67
C SER A 39 23.52 -15.57 47.36
N ASN A 40 24.80 -15.87 47.20
CA ASN A 40 25.55 -15.55 45.98
C ASN A 40 25.06 -16.40 44.78
N GLU A 41 24.89 -17.71 44.97
CA GLU A 41 24.38 -18.63 43.94
C GLU A 41 22.95 -18.28 43.50
N ILE A 42 22.07 -17.92 44.45
CA ILE A 42 20.71 -17.46 44.14
C ILE A 42 20.76 -16.17 43.30
N GLN A 43 21.58 -15.19 43.69
CA GLN A 43 21.75 -13.94 42.94
C GLN A 43 22.29 -14.17 41.52
N GLN A 44 23.29 -15.03 41.37
CA GLN A 44 23.82 -15.41 40.06
C GLN A 44 22.75 -16.09 39.20
N SER A 45 21.97 -16.99 39.79
CA SER A 45 20.90 -17.70 39.08
C SER A 45 19.78 -16.77 38.60
N PHE A 46 19.38 -15.78 39.42
CA PHE A 46 18.44 -14.75 39.00
C PHE A 46 18.99 -13.89 37.86
N THR A 47 20.26 -13.47 37.95
CA THR A 47 20.89 -12.70 36.89
C THR A 47 20.93 -13.48 35.57
N TYR A 48 21.26 -14.76 35.63
CA TYR A 48 21.26 -15.63 34.46
C TYR A 48 19.85 -15.82 33.87
N TYR A 49 18.83 -15.94 34.74
CA TYR A 49 17.43 -16.00 34.32
C TYR A 49 17.01 -14.72 33.58
N ASP A 50 17.34 -13.56 34.13
CA ASP A 50 16.99 -12.26 33.54
C ASP A 50 17.65 -12.08 32.17
N ILE A 51 18.93 -12.46 32.02
CA ILE A 51 19.64 -12.44 30.74
C ILE A 51 18.97 -13.36 29.72
N LEU A 52 18.59 -14.58 30.11
CA LEU A 52 17.90 -15.50 29.21
C LEU A 52 16.54 -14.96 28.78
N ASN A 53 15.81 -14.33 29.70
CA ASN A 53 14.51 -13.76 29.43
C ASN A 53 14.59 -12.52 28.53
N GLU A 54 15.61 -11.67 28.71
CA GLU A 54 15.93 -10.55 27.83
C GLU A 54 16.23 -11.05 26.41
N LYS A 55 17.17 -11.99 26.25
CA LYS A 55 17.48 -12.58 24.94
C LYS A 55 16.27 -13.20 24.25
N PHE A 56 15.44 -13.92 25.00
CA PHE A 56 14.22 -14.51 24.45
C PHE A 56 13.22 -13.44 24.00
N SER A 57 13.13 -12.33 24.73
CA SER A 57 12.27 -11.20 24.35
C SER A 57 12.78 -10.53 23.09
N ASP A 58 14.09 -10.31 22.98
CA ASP A 58 14.73 -9.75 21.80
C ASP A 58 14.53 -10.63 20.56
N GLU A 59 14.75 -11.93 20.69
CA GLU A 59 14.55 -12.89 19.60
C GLU A 59 13.09 -12.94 19.13
N LYS A 60 12.15 -12.80 20.07
CA LYS A 60 10.72 -12.71 19.74
C LYS A 60 10.37 -11.40 19.00
N LEU A 61 10.99 -10.28 19.38
CA LEU A 61 10.82 -9.02 18.67
C LEU A 61 11.38 -9.12 17.25
N GLU A 62 12.55 -9.75 17.09
CA GLU A 62 13.14 -10.00 15.77
C GLU A 62 12.24 -10.91 14.91
N GLU A 63 11.65 -11.96 15.49
CA GLU A 63 10.68 -12.81 14.79
C GLU A 63 9.45 -12.01 14.34
N GLU A 64 8.92 -11.12 15.18
CA GLU A 64 7.76 -10.29 14.86
C GLU A 64 8.08 -9.25 13.77
N ASP A 65 9.27 -8.65 13.80
CA ASP A 65 9.77 -7.75 12.76
C ASP A 65 9.92 -8.47 11.41
N VAL A 66 10.50 -9.69 11.42
CA VAL A 66 10.62 -10.52 10.21
C VAL A 66 9.24 -10.90 9.67
N ASN A 67 8.30 -11.30 10.53
CA ASN A 67 6.93 -11.61 10.12
C ASN A 67 6.22 -10.39 9.51
N SER A 68 6.42 -9.22 10.11
CA SER A 68 5.87 -7.96 9.61
C SER A 68 6.44 -7.62 8.23
N ALA A 69 7.75 -7.80 8.03
CA ALA A 69 8.39 -7.62 6.73
C ALA A 69 7.86 -8.60 5.68
N LEU A 70 7.70 -9.88 6.04
CA LEU A 70 7.10 -10.90 5.16
C LEU A 70 5.67 -10.55 4.76
N GLN A 71 4.87 -10.00 5.68
CA GLN A 71 3.50 -9.57 5.38
C GLN A 71 3.46 -8.42 4.37
N VAL A 72 4.38 -7.45 4.52
CA VAL A 72 4.52 -6.36 3.56
C VAL A 72 4.91 -6.89 2.18
N GLU A 73 5.90 -7.78 2.11
CA GLU A 73 6.35 -8.39 0.85
C GLU A 73 5.23 -9.20 0.17
N HIS A 74 4.43 -9.94 0.95
CA HIS A 74 3.24 -10.63 0.42
C HIS A 74 2.22 -9.65 -0.18
N SER A 75 1.95 -8.53 0.51
CA SER A 75 1.05 -7.51 0.00
C SER A 75 1.56 -6.87 -1.29
N GLU A 76 2.88 -6.72 -1.45
CA GLU A 76 3.48 -6.22 -2.68
C GLU A 76 3.35 -7.23 -3.82
N ILE A 77 3.55 -8.52 -3.56
CA ILE A 77 3.32 -9.60 -4.52
C ILE A 77 1.86 -9.59 -5.01
N ASP A 78 0.90 -9.51 -4.09
CA ASP A 78 -0.52 -9.43 -4.42
C ASP A 78 -0.85 -8.20 -5.29
N LEU A 79 -0.23 -7.06 -4.99
CA LEU A 79 -0.40 -5.85 -5.79
C LEU A 79 0.12 -6.05 -7.22
N VAL A 80 1.31 -6.64 -7.36
CA VAL A 80 1.93 -6.93 -8.66
C VAL A 80 1.08 -7.93 -9.45
N ASP A 81 0.57 -8.99 -8.82
CA ASP A 81 -0.30 -9.97 -9.46
C ASP A 81 -1.60 -9.35 -9.97
N ASN A 82 -2.20 -8.45 -9.18
CA ASN A 82 -3.37 -7.67 -9.61
C ASN A 82 -3.05 -6.78 -10.82
N GLN A 83 -1.88 -6.15 -10.85
CA GLN A 83 -1.44 -5.37 -12.01
C GLN A 83 -1.24 -6.24 -13.25
N ILE A 84 -0.63 -7.43 -13.10
CA ILE A 84 -0.47 -8.39 -14.19
C ILE A 84 -1.83 -8.84 -14.72
N ALA A 85 -2.79 -9.14 -13.83
CA ALA A 85 -4.15 -9.52 -14.21
C ALA A 85 -4.84 -8.42 -15.03
N ASN A 86 -4.75 -7.16 -14.57
CA ASN A 86 -5.29 -6.01 -15.28
C ASN A 86 -4.65 -5.84 -16.66
N LEU A 87 -3.31 -5.94 -16.75
CA LEU A 87 -2.61 -5.86 -18.03
C LEU A 87 -3.01 -6.98 -19.00
N ARG A 88 -3.22 -8.21 -18.50
CA ARG A 88 -3.74 -9.33 -19.32
C ARG A 88 -5.14 -9.04 -19.85
N GLU A 89 -6.02 -8.50 -19.03
CA GLU A 89 -7.37 -8.10 -19.46
C GLU A 89 -7.31 -7.02 -20.54
N ARG A 90 -6.51 -5.96 -20.32
CA ARG A 90 -6.32 -4.88 -21.29
C ARG A 90 -5.75 -5.39 -22.61
N LYS A 91 -4.79 -6.31 -22.56
CA LYS A 91 -4.25 -6.97 -23.75
C LYS A 91 -5.34 -7.74 -24.49
N GLY A 92 -6.13 -8.54 -23.80
CA GLY A 92 -7.27 -9.25 -24.40
C GLY A 92 -8.24 -8.31 -25.12
N ARG A 93 -8.57 -7.17 -24.50
CA ARG A 93 -9.43 -6.15 -25.13
C ARG A 93 -8.85 -5.55 -26.41
N ILE A 94 -7.52 -5.36 -26.48
CA ILE A 94 -6.83 -4.88 -27.68
C ILE A 94 -6.84 -5.97 -28.76
N ASP A 95 -6.55 -7.22 -28.41
CA ASP A 95 -6.58 -8.34 -29.36
C ASP A 95 -7.99 -8.58 -29.95
N HIS A 96 -9.04 -8.21 -29.21
CA HIS A 96 -10.42 -8.24 -29.69
C HIS A 96 -10.80 -7.05 -30.60
N THR A 97 -9.97 -6.02 -30.75
CA THR A 97 -10.18 -4.98 -31.77
C THR A 97 -9.82 -5.51 -33.17
N LYS A 98 -10.56 -6.52 -33.62
CA LYS A 98 -10.59 -6.85 -35.04
C LYS A 98 -11.15 -5.66 -35.80
N ILE A 99 -10.46 -5.25 -36.84
CA ILE A 99 -10.97 -4.29 -37.82
C ILE A 99 -12.16 -4.96 -38.52
N ILE A 100 -13.38 -4.79 -37.98
CA ILE A 100 -14.62 -5.39 -38.51
C ILE A 100 -14.94 -4.80 -39.89
N LYS A 101 -14.48 -3.58 -40.16
CA LYS A 101 -14.62 -2.90 -41.44
C LYS A 101 -13.35 -2.10 -41.73
N THR A 102 -12.73 -2.37 -42.87
CA THR A 102 -11.59 -1.58 -43.34
C THR A 102 -12.03 -0.12 -43.52
N PRO A 103 -11.15 0.86 -43.27
CA PRO A 103 -11.49 2.26 -43.47
C PRO A 103 -11.87 2.50 -44.94
N THR A 104 -13.16 2.71 -45.19
CA THR A 104 -13.67 3.02 -46.52
C THR A 104 -13.59 4.52 -46.76
N ARG A 105 -12.99 4.92 -47.89
CA ARG A 105 -13.03 6.32 -48.34
C ARG A 105 -14.48 6.72 -48.61
N SER A 106 -14.84 7.96 -48.25
CA SER A 106 -16.14 8.52 -48.63
C SER A 106 -16.23 8.61 -50.15
N LEU A 107 -17.29 8.06 -50.74
CA LEU A 107 -17.54 8.13 -52.19
C LEU A 107 -17.79 9.55 -52.67
N TYR A 108 -18.26 10.42 -51.78
CA TYR A 108 -18.59 11.81 -52.07
C TYR A 108 -17.79 12.74 -51.17
N PRO A 109 -17.41 13.93 -51.66
CA PRO A 109 -16.75 14.93 -50.83
C PRO A 109 -17.66 15.35 -49.68
N VAL A 110 -17.19 15.14 -48.45
CA VAL A 110 -17.89 15.57 -47.23
C VAL A 110 -17.89 17.10 -47.11
N PHE A 111 -16.86 17.76 -47.67
CA PHE A 111 -16.72 19.22 -47.77
C PHE A 111 -15.71 19.59 -48.88
N PRO A 112 -15.89 20.70 -49.62
CA PRO A 112 -17.01 21.64 -49.63
C PRO A 112 -18.21 21.18 -50.49
N LYS A 113 -19.44 21.44 -50.03
CA LYS A 113 -20.69 21.13 -50.75
C LYS A 113 -20.97 22.15 -51.86
N LYS A 114 -20.23 22.07 -52.98
CA LYS A 114 -20.24 23.07 -54.06
C LYS A 114 -21.64 23.49 -54.52
N LYS A 115 -22.53 22.52 -54.78
CA LYS A 115 -23.91 22.79 -55.24
C LYS A 115 -24.72 23.61 -54.22
N LEU A 116 -24.60 23.26 -52.93
CA LEU A 116 -25.27 23.98 -51.85
C LEU A 116 -24.73 25.39 -51.71
N ASN A 117 -23.40 25.56 -51.74
CA ASN A 117 -22.78 26.87 -51.60
C ASN A 117 -23.18 27.82 -52.74
N ILE A 118 -23.26 27.32 -53.99
CA ILE A 118 -23.73 28.10 -55.14
C ILE A 118 -25.18 28.54 -54.95
N LEU A 119 -26.05 27.63 -54.49
CA LEU A 119 -27.45 27.95 -54.24
C LEU A 119 -27.61 29.02 -53.16
N VAL A 120 -26.88 28.86 -52.05
CA VAL A 120 -26.88 29.83 -50.94
C VAL A 120 -26.37 31.19 -51.40
N ALA A 121 -25.29 31.23 -52.19
CA ALA A 121 -24.74 32.47 -52.73
C ALA A 121 -25.73 33.18 -53.66
N ALA A 122 -26.46 32.43 -54.50
CA ALA A 122 -27.48 32.99 -55.39
C ALA A 122 -28.63 33.65 -54.62
N VAL A 123 -29.15 32.97 -53.59
CA VAL A 123 -30.24 33.50 -52.74
C VAL A 123 -29.76 34.73 -51.97
N LEU A 124 -28.57 34.67 -51.35
CA LEU A 124 -28.01 35.81 -50.63
C LEU A 124 -27.78 37.01 -51.55
N GLY A 125 -27.24 36.78 -52.76
CA GLY A 125 -27.04 37.82 -53.76
C GLY A 125 -28.35 38.50 -54.16
N PHE A 126 -29.41 37.72 -54.38
CA PHE A 126 -30.73 38.27 -54.69
C PHE A 126 -31.27 39.15 -53.56
N ILE A 127 -31.17 38.71 -52.29
CA ILE A 127 -31.62 39.49 -51.13
C ILE A 127 -30.85 40.81 -51.00
N VAL A 128 -29.52 40.77 -51.18
CA VAL A 128 -28.70 41.99 -51.11
C VAL A 128 -29.07 42.96 -52.24
N PHE A 129 -29.31 42.45 -53.45
CA PHE A 129 -29.67 43.27 -54.60
C PHE A 129 -31.04 43.94 -54.45
N THR A 130 -32.04 43.23 -53.92
CA THR A 130 -33.37 43.81 -53.68
C THR A 130 -33.32 44.90 -52.62
N LEU A 131 -32.58 44.69 -51.52
CA LEU A 131 -32.36 45.71 -50.49
C LEU A 131 -31.66 46.96 -51.06
N LEU A 132 -30.63 46.76 -51.90
CA LEU A 132 -29.94 47.85 -52.58
C LEU A 132 -30.88 48.63 -53.51
N SER A 133 -31.75 47.95 -54.25
CA SER A 133 -32.72 48.60 -55.13
C SER A 133 -33.65 49.53 -54.35
N PHE A 134 -34.24 49.06 -53.25
CA PHE A 134 -35.10 49.90 -52.40
C PHE A 134 -34.33 51.05 -51.74
N PHE A 135 -33.08 50.82 -51.33
CA PHE A 135 -32.25 51.87 -50.74
C PHE A 135 -31.94 52.98 -51.74
N LEU A 136 -31.60 52.62 -52.98
CA LEU A 136 -31.36 53.58 -54.05
C LEU A 136 -32.62 54.39 -54.37
N GLU A 137 -33.77 53.72 -54.52
CA GLU A 137 -35.07 54.37 -54.75
C GLU A 137 -35.45 55.33 -53.62
N TYR A 138 -35.21 54.95 -52.36
CA TYR A 138 -35.45 55.82 -51.20
C TYR A 138 -34.58 57.08 -51.21
N VAL A 139 -33.29 56.95 -51.54
CA VAL A 139 -32.37 58.10 -51.64
C VAL A 139 -32.77 59.03 -52.78
N GLU A 140 -33.18 58.48 -53.91
CA GLU A 140 -33.63 59.25 -55.08
C GLU A 140 -34.95 59.99 -54.81
N SER A 141 -35.91 59.32 -54.16
CA SER A 141 -37.19 59.93 -53.74
C SER A 141 -37.03 61.09 -52.75
N LYS A 142 -35.90 61.20 -52.03
CA LYS A 142 -35.61 62.29 -51.09
C LYS A 142 -34.81 63.44 -51.69
N LYS A 143 -34.29 63.30 -52.91
CA LYS A 143 -33.54 64.34 -53.63
C LYS A 143 -34.41 65.23 -54.52
N THR A 144 -35.69 64.90 -54.70
CA THR A 144 -36.72 65.72 -55.37
C THR A 144 -37.58 66.41 -54.32
#